data_AF-A0A953MRA1-F1
#
_entry.id   AF-A0A953MRA1-F1
#
_cell.length_a   1.000
_cell.length_b   1.000
_cell.length_c   1.000
_cell.angle_alpha   90.00
_cell.angle_beta   90.00
_cell.angle_gamma   90.00
#
_symmetry.space_group_name_H-M   'P 1'
#
loop_
_entity.id
_entity.type
_entity.pdbx_description
1 polymer ?
#
loop_
_entity_poly.entity_id
_entity_poly.type
_entity_poly.pdbx_seq_one_letter_code
_entity_poly.pdbx_strand_id
1 'polypeptide(L)' 'MNSRKIYVTEKDKTKLKSLFASTIGFRTHDLKTVKDLLSELERAEVIEEGTTKSVVSMNSTV' A
#
# COMPACT_ATOMS: atom_id res chain seq x y z
N MET A 1 -4.54 15.06 11.80
CA MET A 1 -3.98 15.49 10.50
C MET A 1 -4.87 14.91 9.41
N ASN A 2 -5.43 15.74 8.53
CA ASN A 2 -6.12 15.28 7.32
C ASN A 2 -5.03 14.75 6.35
N SER A 3 -4.53 13.55 6.61
CA SER A 3 -3.50 12.93 5.78
C SER A 3 -4.12 12.48 4.46
N ARG A 4 -3.53 12.92 3.35
CA ARG A 4 -3.97 12.55 2.00
C ARG A 4 -4.03 11.03 1.89
N LYS A 5 -5.10 10.52 1.28
CA LYS A 5 -5.24 9.09 1.00
C LYS A 5 -4.25 8.70 -0.09
N ILE A 6 -3.61 7.55 0.05
CA ILE A 6 -2.84 6.93 -1.04
C ILE A 6 -3.81 6.35 -2.06
N TYR A 7 -3.39 6.30 -3.32
CA TYR A 7 -4.13 5.60 -4.36
C TYR A 7 -3.44 4.27 -4.65
N VAL A 8 -4.23 3.22 -4.85
CA VAL A 8 -3.71 1.88 -5.12
C VAL A 8 -4.65 1.15 -6.08
N THR A 9 -4.12 0.27 -6.91
CA THR A 9 -4.97 -0.62 -7.71
C THR A 9 -5.52 -1.74 -6.84
N GLU A 10 -6.65 -2.32 -7.21
CA GLU A 10 -7.24 -3.44 -6.45
C GLU A 10 -6.29 -4.67 -6.41
N LYS A 11 -5.57 -4.88 -7.51
CA LYS A 11 -4.57 -5.93 -7.66
C LYS A 11 -3.39 -5.74 -6.71
N ASP A 12 -2.83 -4.53 -6.65
CA ASP A 12 -1.70 -4.25 -5.76
C ASP A 12 -2.12 -4.27 -4.29
N LYS A 13 -3.33 -3.77 -3.98
CA LYS A 13 -3.90 -3.83 -2.62
C LYS A 13 -4.01 -5.28 -2.13
N THR A 14 -4.52 -6.18 -2.97
CA THR A 14 -4.68 -7.60 -2.63
C THR A 14 -3.33 -8.28 -2.46
N LYS A 15 -2.38 -8.04 -3.37
CA LYS A 15 -1.02 -8.59 -3.29
C LYS A 15 -0.27 -8.12 -2.05
N LEU A 16 -0.34 -6.83 -1.72
CA LEU A 16 0.31 -6.27 -0.54
C LEU A 16 -0.26 -6.87 0.74
N LYS A 17 -1.59 -6.99 0.86
CA LYS A 17 -2.23 -7.66 2.01
C LYS A 17 -1.78 -9.12 2.15
N SER A 18 -1.71 -9.85 1.04
CA SER A 18 -1.25 -11.24 1.04
C SER A 18 0.23 -11.35 1.43
N LEU A 19 1.08 -10.44 0.95
CA LEU A 19 2.49 -10.36 1.30
C LEU A 19 2.69 -10.08 2.80
N PHE A 20 1.87 -9.24 3.41
CA PHE A 20 1.94 -8.97 4.86
C PHE A 20 1.28 -10.04 5.73
N ALA A 21 0.43 -10.91 5.16
CA ALA A 21 -0.14 -12.04 5.90
C ALA A 21 0.87 -13.19 6.03
N SER A 22 1.80 -13.33 5.08
CA SER A 22 2.80 -14.41 5.05
C SER A 22 4.06 -14.13 5.88
N THR A 23 4.09 -13.01 6.61
CA THR A 23 5.33 -12.50 7.20
C THR A 23 5.72 -13.16 8.50
N ILE A 24 6.39 -14.29 8.33
CA ILE A 24 7.34 -14.85 9.28
C ILE A 24 8.65 -14.04 9.13
N GLY A 25 9.11 -13.39 10.21
CA GLY A 25 10.49 -12.87 10.28
C GLY A 25 10.69 -11.34 10.27
N PHE A 26 9.64 -10.52 10.40
CA PHE A 26 9.84 -9.08 10.60
C PHE A 26 10.51 -8.79 11.95
N ARG A 27 11.51 -7.89 11.92
CA ARG A 27 12.08 -7.35 13.15
C ARG A 27 11.10 -6.37 13.78
N THR A 28 11.23 -6.11 15.07
CA THR A 28 10.30 -5.27 15.83
C THR A 28 10.13 -3.85 15.25
N HIS A 29 11.15 -3.31 14.58
CA HIS A 29 11.06 -2.02 13.90
C HIS A 29 10.29 -2.09 12.58
N ASP A 30 10.42 -3.18 11.82
CA ASP A 30 9.69 -3.40 10.56
C ASP A 30 8.20 -3.57 10.82
N LEU A 31 7.83 -4.20 11.94
CA LEU A 31 6.44 -4.38 12.35
C LEU A 31 5.67 -3.06 12.49
N LYS A 32 6.34 -1.99 12.93
CA LYS A 32 5.70 -0.67 13.01
C LYS A 32 5.40 -0.13 11.62
N THR A 33 6.40 -0.10 10.74
CA THR A 33 6.24 0.38 9.36
C THR A 33 5.21 -0.43 8.58
N VAL A 34 5.15 -1.75 8.80
CA VAL A 34 4.15 -2.63 8.18
C VAL A 34 2.75 -2.32 8.69
N LYS A 35 2.57 -2.13 10.00
CA LYS A 35 1.28 -1.74 10.57
C LYS A 35 0.82 -0.39 10.03
N ASP A 36 1.71 0.60 9.98
CA ASP A 36 1.41 1.91 9.44
C ASP A 36 0.97 1.81 7.96
N LEU A 37 1.69 1.03 7.14
CA LEU A 37 1.34 0.78 5.75
C LEU A 37 0.02 0.02 5.57
N LEU A 38 -0.30 -0.95 6.44
CA LEU A 38 -1.59 -1.64 6.42
C LEU A 38 -2.75 -0.68 6.73
N SER A 39 -2.57 0.20 7.70
CA SER A 39 -3.56 1.25 8.01
C SER A 39 -3.74 2.24 6.86
N GLU A 40 -2.65 2.58 6.14
CA GLU A 40 -2.73 3.37 4.90
C GLU A 40 -3.49 2.65 3.79
N LEU A 41 -3.26 1.34 3.60
CA LEU A 41 -3.94 0.52 2.59
C LEU A 41 -5.44 0.34 2.88
N GLU A 42 -5.85 0.33 4.14
CA GLU A 42 -7.27 0.28 4.52
C GLU A 42 -8.01 1.56 4.13
N ARG A 43 -7.39 2.73 4.33
CA ARG A 43 -7.97 4.04 3.99
C ARG A 43 -7.69 4.50 2.55
N ALA A 44 -6.94 3.72 1.78
CA ALA A 44 -6.56 4.01 0.41
C ALA A 44 -7.77 4.10 -0.53
N GLU A 45 -7.69 5.02 -1.49
CA GLU A 45 -8.65 5.11 -2.59
C GLU A 45 -8.24 4.13 -3.69
N VAL A 46 -9.14 3.20 -4.03
CA VAL A 46 -8.89 2.22 -5.08
C VAL A 46 -9.12 2.88 -6.44
N ILE A 47 -8.14 2.78 -7.33
CA ILE A 47 -8.20 3.32 -8.69
C ILE A 47 -8.08 2.20 -9.73
N GLU A 48 -8.61 2.45 -10.93
CA GLU A 48 -8.50 1.52 -12.05
C GLU A 48 -7.09 1.51 -12.64
N GLU A 49 -6.66 0.36 -13.14
CA GLU A 49 -5.39 0.24 -13.88
C GLU A 49 -5.43 1.16 -15.12
N GLY A 50 -4.37 1.94 -15.33
CA GLY A 50 -4.27 2.87 -16.46
C GLY A 50 -4.81 4.28 -16.19
N THR A 51 -5.29 4.59 -14.98
CA THR A 51 -5.69 5.95 -14.61
C THR A 51 -4.46 6.89 -14.61
N THR A 52 -4.43 7.89 -15.49
CA THR A 52 -3.41 8.94 -15.57
C THR A 52 -3.56 9.98 -14.45
N LYS A 53 -3.45 9.54 -13.19
CA LYS A 53 -3.13 10.47 -12.10
C LYS A 53 -1.60 10.54 -11.99
N SER A 54 -1.04 11.71 -11.70
CA SER A 54 0.39 11.89 -11.38
C SER A 54 0.71 11.27 -10.02
N VAL A 55 0.57 9.95 -9.93
CA VAL A 55 0.66 9.15 -8.71
C VAL A 55 1.71 8.07 -8.94
N VAL A 56 2.61 7.93 -7.97
CA VAL A 56 3.58 6.84 -7.95
C VAL A 56 2.85 5.54 -7.60
N SER A 57 2.80 4.60 -8.53
CA SER A 57 2.25 3.26 -8.33
C SER A 57 3.38 2.22 -8.29
N MET A 58 3.05 0.98 -7.90
CA MET A 58 4.03 -0.10 -7.87
C MET A 58 4.65 -0.32 -9.26
N ASN A 59 5.97 -0.48 -9.29
CA ASN A 59 6.80 -0.57 -10.52
C ASN A 59 6.89 0.71 -11.37
N SER A 60 6.45 1.85 -10.85
CA SER A 60 6.74 3.15 -11.48
C SER A 60 8.21 3.51 -11.34
N THR A 61 8.79 4.14 -12.37
CA THR A 61 10.08 4.84 -12.26
C THR A 61 9.79 6.31 -11.95
N VAL A 62 10.41 6.84 -10.90
CA VAL A 62 10.18 8.20 -10.36
C VAL A 62 11.47 9.00 -10.42
#